data_AF-A0A524A5H2-F1
#
_entry.id   AF-A0A524A5H2-F1
#
_cell.length_a   1.000
_cell.length_b   1.000
_cell.length_c   1.000
_cell.angle_alpha   90.00
_cell.angle_beta   90.00
_cell.angle_gamma   90.00
#
_symmetry.space_group_name_H-M   'P 1'
#
loop_
_entity.id
_entity.type
_entity.pdbx_description
1 polymer ?
#
loop_
_entity_poly.entity_id
_entity_poly.type
_entity_poly.pdbx_seq_one_letter_code
_entity_poly.pdbx_strand_id
1 'polypeptide(L)'
;MEEGWRGRIKDLLEGDSDPKLEAELPYASMMITLMAASGITPYESFKRLRSVEILTKFKEEGDEIVRLVEVLGNDPLTAMAKRADATVSKQYTDFLEGYISSVKSG
;
A
#
# COMPACT_ATOMS: atom_id res chain seq x y z
N MET A 1 -10.26 -6.97 37.22
CA MET A 1 -9.07 -6.11 37.02
C MET A 1 -8.11 -6.64 35.93
N GLU A 2 -8.44 -7.72 35.20
CA GLU A 2 -7.57 -8.29 34.15
C GLU A 2 -7.80 -7.74 32.73
N GLU A 3 -8.85 -6.95 32.49
CA GLU A 3 -9.22 -6.51 31.13
C GLU A 3 -8.33 -5.37 30.58
N GLY A 4 -7.67 -4.60 31.46
CA GLY A 4 -6.90 -3.42 31.06
C GLY A 4 -5.55 -3.70 30.39
N TRP A 5 -4.88 -4.80 30.71
CA TRP A 5 -3.63 -5.16 30.01
C TRP A 5 -3.94 -5.70 28.63
N ARG A 6 -4.98 -6.53 28.49
CA ARG A 6 -5.28 -7.22 27.24
C ARG A 6 -5.68 -6.23 26.14
N GLY A 7 -6.44 -5.19 26.50
CA GLY A 7 -6.72 -4.06 25.61
C GLY A 7 -5.45 -3.35 25.18
N ARG A 8 -4.55 -3.00 26.11
CA ARG A 8 -3.30 -2.30 25.77
C ARG A 8 -2.32 -3.11 24.94
N ILE A 9 -2.23 -4.43 25.15
CA ILE A 9 -1.41 -5.33 24.32
C ILE A 9 -2.06 -5.49 22.94
N LYS A 10 -3.38 -5.59 22.89
CA LYS A 10 -4.13 -5.65 21.64
C LYS A 10 -3.95 -4.35 20.85
N ASP A 11 -4.03 -3.18 21.46
CA ASP A 11 -3.74 -1.88 20.82
C ASP A 11 -2.28 -1.75 20.38
N LEU A 12 -1.33 -2.34 21.13
CA LEU A 12 0.09 -2.43 20.75
C LEU A 12 0.37 -3.41 19.59
N LEU A 13 -0.53 -4.38 19.35
CA LEU A 13 -0.43 -5.37 18.27
C LEU A 13 -1.31 -5.00 17.05
N GLU A 14 -2.45 -4.36 17.28
CA GLU A 14 -3.40 -3.86 16.27
C GLU A 14 -3.02 -2.46 15.77
N GLY A 15 -2.20 -1.70 16.51
CA GLY A 15 -1.77 -0.35 16.15
C GLY A 15 -0.92 -0.24 14.89
N ASP A 16 -0.33 -1.35 14.43
CA ASP A 16 0.61 -1.42 13.29
C ASP A 16 0.15 -2.40 12.18
N SER A 17 -1.14 -2.79 12.15
CA SER A 17 -1.61 -3.76 11.15
C SER A 17 -2.99 -3.45 10.58
N ASP A 18 -3.12 -3.66 9.27
CA ASP A 18 -4.40 -3.73 8.56
C ASP A 18 -4.52 -5.15 7.98
N PRO A 19 -5.14 -6.10 8.71
CA PRO A 19 -5.11 -7.51 8.34
C PRO A 19 -5.69 -7.81 6.96
N LYS A 20 -6.62 -6.98 6.48
CA LYS A 20 -7.20 -7.16 5.14
C LYS A 20 -6.23 -6.67 4.06
N LEU A 21 -5.63 -5.50 4.26
CA LEU A 21 -4.61 -4.99 3.36
C LEU A 21 -3.41 -5.95 3.29
N GLU A 22 -2.99 -6.49 4.42
CA GLU A 22 -1.91 -7.47 4.52
C GLU A 22 -2.26 -8.80 3.85
N ALA A 23 -3.50 -9.25 3.95
CA ALA A 23 -3.97 -10.44 3.22
C ALA A 23 -4.02 -10.21 1.70
N GLU A 24 -4.30 -8.99 1.25
CA GLU A 24 -4.34 -8.61 -0.17
C GLU A 24 -2.93 -8.39 -0.77
N LEU A 25 -1.96 -8.00 0.06
CA LEU A 25 -0.61 -7.57 -0.33
C LEU A 25 0.18 -8.59 -1.19
N PRO A 26 0.19 -9.91 -0.89
CA PRO A 26 0.88 -10.89 -1.73
C PRO A 26 0.31 -10.97 -3.15
N TYR A 27 -1.01 -10.79 -3.30
CA TYR A 27 -1.66 -10.82 -4.61
C TYR A 27 -1.36 -9.55 -5.40
N ALA A 28 -1.49 -8.38 -4.75
CA ALA A 28 -1.17 -7.10 -5.35
C ALA A 28 0.30 -7.01 -5.78
N SER A 29 1.23 -7.44 -4.91
CA SER A 29 2.67 -7.45 -5.18
C SER A 29 3.03 -8.34 -6.38
N MET A 30 2.44 -9.54 -6.48
CA MET A 30 2.63 -10.42 -7.62
C MET A 30 2.14 -9.78 -8.92
N MET A 31 0.94 -9.19 -8.90
CA MET A 31 0.38 -8.52 -10.07
C MET A 31 1.21 -7.31 -10.50
N ILE A 32 1.64 -6.46 -9.55
CA ILE A 32 2.52 -5.31 -9.83
C ILE A 32 3.87 -5.78 -10.38
N THR A 33 4.44 -6.84 -9.82
CA THR A 33 5.71 -7.41 -10.29
C THR A 33 5.60 -7.93 -11.73
N LEU A 34 4.52 -8.65 -12.05
CA LEU A 34 4.26 -9.14 -13.40
C LEU A 34 4.08 -7.98 -14.39
N MET A 35 3.32 -6.94 -13.98
CA MET A 35 3.14 -5.73 -14.78
C MET A 35 4.48 -5.01 -15.00
N ALA A 36 5.29 -4.86 -13.95
CA ALA A 36 6.62 -4.25 -14.04
C ALA A 36 7.55 -5.04 -14.99
N ALA A 37 7.55 -6.36 -14.91
CA ALA A 37 8.28 -7.22 -15.84
C ALA A 37 7.84 -7.04 -17.31
N SER A 38 6.58 -6.64 -17.54
CA SER A 38 6.05 -6.29 -18.87
C SER A 38 6.27 -4.83 -19.29
N GLY A 39 7.00 -4.03 -18.49
CA GLY A 39 7.31 -2.63 -18.77
C GLY A 39 6.23 -1.64 -18.30
N ILE A 40 5.25 -2.07 -17.51
CA ILE A 40 4.27 -1.18 -16.89
C ILE A 40 4.88 -0.54 -15.64
N THR A 41 4.79 0.78 -15.53
CA THR A 41 5.33 1.50 -14.37
C THR A 41 4.57 1.17 -13.08
N PRO A 42 5.19 1.25 -11.90
CA PRO A 42 4.51 0.98 -10.63
C PRO A 42 3.23 1.80 -10.45
N TYR A 43 3.27 3.09 -10.78
CA TYR A 43 2.08 3.96 -10.70
C TYR A 43 0.92 3.47 -11.58
N GLU A 44 1.21 3.06 -12.82
CA GLU A 44 0.19 2.51 -13.71
C GLU A 44 -0.29 1.11 -13.28
N SER A 45 0.57 0.33 -12.62
CA SER A 45 0.17 -0.94 -11.99
C SER A 45 -0.84 -0.70 -10.86
N PHE A 46 -0.58 0.26 -9.98
CA PHE A 46 -1.52 0.66 -8.92
C PHE A 46 -2.86 1.14 -9.48
N LYS A 47 -2.84 1.96 -10.54
CA LYS A 47 -4.09 2.36 -11.23
C LYS A 47 -4.92 1.18 -11.69
N ARG A 48 -4.27 0.17 -12.28
CA ARG A 48 -4.94 -1.04 -12.80
C ARG A 48 -5.46 -1.93 -11.67
N LEU A 49 -4.77 -2.01 -10.54
CA LEU A 49 -5.26 -2.80 -9.40
C LEU A 49 -6.62 -2.32 -8.86
N ARG A 50 -6.98 -1.05 -9.06
CA ARG A 50 -8.28 -0.49 -8.63
C ARG A 50 -9.48 -1.15 -9.31
N SER A 51 -9.29 -1.81 -10.46
CA SER A 51 -10.35 -2.58 -11.14
C SER A 51 -10.42 -4.04 -10.69
N VAL A 52 -9.58 -4.48 -9.75
CA VAL A 52 -9.58 -5.87 -9.25
C VAL A 52 -10.54 -5.96 -8.06
N GLU A 53 -11.72 -6.54 -8.28
CA GLU A 53 -12.83 -6.52 -7.31
C GLU A 53 -12.49 -7.20 -5.97
N ILE A 54 -11.62 -8.21 -5.98
CA ILE A 54 -11.24 -8.96 -4.77
C ILE A 54 -10.24 -8.21 -3.87
N LEU A 55 -9.58 -7.17 -4.39
CA LEU A 55 -8.55 -6.40 -3.69
C LEU A 55 -9.13 -5.09 -3.17
N THR A 56 -10.07 -5.20 -2.25
CA THR A 56 -10.87 -4.06 -1.76
C THR A 56 -10.03 -2.99 -1.06
N LYS A 57 -9.09 -3.37 -0.20
CA LYS A 57 -8.22 -2.43 0.51
C LYS A 57 -7.17 -1.85 -0.42
N PHE A 58 -6.61 -2.66 -1.31
CA PHE A 58 -5.68 -2.17 -2.33
C PHE A 58 -6.33 -1.24 -3.33
N LYS A 59 -7.62 -1.41 -3.60
CA LYS A 59 -8.41 -0.46 -4.38
C LYS A 59 -8.52 0.89 -3.67
N GLU A 60 -8.86 0.90 -2.37
CA GLU A 60 -8.89 2.13 -1.55
C GLU A 60 -7.53 2.85 -1.61
N GLU A 61 -6.43 2.12 -1.38
CA GLU A 61 -5.08 2.67 -1.45
C GLU A 61 -4.73 3.19 -2.85
N GLY A 62 -5.08 2.44 -3.90
CA GLY A 62 -4.90 2.85 -5.28
C GLY A 62 -5.68 4.11 -5.63
N ASP A 63 -6.93 4.23 -5.16
CA ASP A 63 -7.76 5.42 -5.36
C ASP A 63 -7.15 6.65 -4.68
N GLU A 64 -6.61 6.51 -3.47
CA GLU A 64 -5.92 7.62 -2.78
C GLU A 64 -4.60 8.01 -3.45
N ILE A 65 -3.80 7.05 -3.92
CA ILE A 65 -2.58 7.34 -4.71
C ILE A 65 -2.96 8.12 -5.98
N VAL A 66 -3.97 7.67 -6.71
CA VAL A 66 -4.43 8.32 -7.94
C VAL A 66 -4.97 9.71 -7.66
N ARG A 67 -5.73 9.89 -6.58
CA ARG A 67 -6.18 11.21 -6.14
C ARG A 67 -5.00 12.14 -5.84
N LEU A 68 -3.99 11.66 -5.11
CA LEU A 68 -2.80 12.45 -4.81
C LEU A 68 -2.07 12.91 -6.09
N VAL A 69 -2.01 12.07 -7.11
CA VAL A 69 -1.32 12.40 -8.36
C VAL A 69 -2.18 13.21 -9.32
N GLU A 70 -3.35 12.69 -9.70
CA GLU A 70 -4.17 13.27 -10.78
C GLU A 70 -5.03 14.44 -10.31
N VAL A 71 -5.43 14.47 -9.03
CA VAL A 71 -6.26 15.55 -8.49
C VAL A 71 -5.40 16.59 -7.78
N LEU A 72 -4.42 16.15 -6.97
CA LEU A 72 -3.60 17.05 -6.15
C LEU A 72 -2.25 17.39 -6.78
N GLY A 73 -1.92 16.82 -7.94
CA GLY A 73 -0.72 17.17 -8.72
C GLY A 73 0.61 16.74 -8.08
N ASN A 74 0.60 15.81 -7.13
CA ASN A 74 1.84 15.25 -6.59
C ASN A 74 2.52 14.37 -7.64
N ASP A 75 3.86 14.32 -7.64
CA ASP A 75 4.54 13.28 -8.41
C ASP A 75 4.22 11.88 -7.82
N PRO A 76 4.22 10.81 -8.62
CA PRO A 76 3.85 9.48 -8.16
C PRO A 76 4.69 8.93 -7.00
N LEU A 77 5.99 9.23 -6.96
CA LEU A 77 6.87 8.73 -5.91
C LEU A 77 6.58 9.44 -4.59
N THR A 78 6.33 10.75 -4.62
CA THR A 78 5.86 11.52 -3.45
C THR A 78 4.49 11.06 -2.99
N ALA A 79 3.57 10.75 -3.90
CA ALA A 79 2.25 10.22 -3.53
C ALA A 79 2.38 8.87 -2.81
N MET A 80 3.22 7.95 -3.32
CA MET A 80 3.49 6.67 -2.68
C MET A 80 4.18 6.84 -1.32
N ALA A 81 5.16 7.74 -1.20
CA ALA A 81 5.81 8.03 0.08
C ALA A 81 4.80 8.55 1.13
N LYS A 82 3.93 9.48 0.73
CA LYS A 82 2.85 9.98 1.60
C LYS A 82 1.88 8.88 2.05
N ARG A 83 1.64 7.86 1.22
CA ARG A 83 0.82 6.70 1.62
C ARG A 83 1.58 5.77 2.56
N ALA A 84 2.86 5.54 2.32
CA ALA A 84 3.73 4.75 3.20
C ALA A 84 3.80 5.34 4.62
N ASP A 85 3.87 6.68 4.72
CA ASP A 85 3.89 7.42 5.99
C ASP A 85 2.54 7.42 6.72
N ALA A 86 1.44 7.25 5.99
CA ALA A 86 0.07 7.42 6.50
C ALA A 86 -0.66 6.11 6.78
N THR A 87 -0.15 4.98 6.29
CA THR A 87 -0.70 3.66 6.61
C THR A 87 -0.26 3.22 8.00
N VAL A 88 -1.09 2.41 8.66
CA VAL A 88 -0.70 1.70 9.88
C VAL A 88 -0.06 0.36 9.58
N SER A 89 -0.23 -0.20 8.37
CA SER A 89 0.34 -1.51 8.03
C SER A 89 1.82 -1.40 7.65
N LYS A 90 2.68 -1.89 8.54
CA LYS A 90 4.12 -1.94 8.29
C LYS A 90 4.49 -2.70 7.02
N GLN A 91 3.82 -3.80 6.72
CA GLN A 91 4.10 -4.58 5.50
C GLN A 91 3.80 -3.77 4.24
N TYR A 92 2.74 -2.96 4.26
CA TYR A 92 2.40 -2.09 3.15
C TYR A 92 3.38 -0.91 3.02
N THR A 93 3.84 -0.34 4.14
CA THR A 93 4.93 0.66 4.16
C THR A 93 6.20 0.08 3.51
N ASP A 94 6.69 -1.07 4.00
CA ASP A 94 7.89 -1.73 3.49
C ASP A 94 7.77 -2.05 1.99
N PHE A 95 6.57 -2.47 1.56
CA PHE A 95 6.25 -2.72 0.17
C PHE A 95 6.41 -1.44 -0.69
N LEU A 96 5.75 -0.34 -0.30
CA LEU A 96 5.82 0.93 -1.04
C LEU A 96 7.25 1.48 -1.08
N GLU A 97 7.96 1.45 0.04
CA GLU A 97 9.36 1.90 0.12
C GLU A 97 10.27 1.06 -0.78
N GLY A 98 10.06 -0.26 -0.83
CA GLY A 98 10.76 -1.16 -1.74
C GLY A 98 10.58 -0.78 -3.21
N TYR A 99 9.34 -0.46 -3.63
CA TYR A 99 9.09 0.02 -4.99
C TYR A 99 9.72 1.38 -5.27
N ILE A 100 9.59 2.34 -4.35
CA ILE A 100 10.20 3.67 -4.50
C ILE A 100 11.71 3.54 -4.67
N SER A 101 12.35 2.69 -3.87
CA SER A 101 13.78 2.40 -3.95
C SER A 101 14.15 1.80 -5.30
N SER A 102 13.43 0.77 -5.76
CA SER A 102 13.68 0.12 -7.05
C SER A 102 13.57 1.07 -8.24
N VAL A 103 12.64 2.04 -8.21
CA VAL A 103 12.50 3.04 -9.27
C VAL A 103 13.63 4.07 -9.23
N LYS A 104 14.07 4.47 -8.03
CA LYS A 104 15.17 5.46 -7.86
C LYS A 104 16.54 4.89 -8.22
N SER A 105 16.75 3.58 -8.04
CA SER A 105 18.03 2.91 -8.33
C SER A 105 18.17 2.44 -9.77
N GLY A 106 17.07 2.44 -10.53
CA GLY A 106 17.00 2.01 -11.93
C GLY A 106 17.41 3.06 -12.93
#